data_AF-A0A957HMV3-F1
#
_entry.id   AF-A0A957HMV3-F1
#
_cell.length_a   1.000
_cell.length_b   1.000
_cell.length_c   1.000
_cell.angle_alpha   90.00
_cell.angle_beta   90.00
_cell.angle_gamma   90.00
#
_symmetry.space_group_name_H-M   'P 1'
#
loop_
_entity.id
_entity.type
_entity.pdbx_description
1 polymer ?
#
loop_
_entity_poly.entity_id
_entity_poly.type
_entity_poly.pdbx_seq_one_letter_code
_entity_poly.pdbx_strand_id
1 'polypeptide(L)'
;MKLAIFDLDGTLSPQRPYSTAPFQRTLLPAVSARLSALKQQGVLLAVATNQGGANRQRSERLSFGAVQAHLCWLRHELGLHAARFATIAARKKPNPNMLIELMNQFNVVPDETLFVGNAETDRQAAIAAHIPFVHAELFFHDGEVFNVYRQDRFSTFRADCQSCPTSPATLPGRISCAGTPNYFRLD
;
A
#
# COMPACT_ATOMS: atom_id res chain seq x y z
N MET A 1 -12.90 4.38 -7.26
CA MET A 1 -11.92 3.69 -8.17
C MET A 1 -10.78 3.24 -7.30
N LYS A 2 -10.25 2.02 -7.47
CA LYS A 2 -9.36 1.42 -6.46
C LYS A 2 -7.90 1.55 -6.85
N LEU A 3 -7.02 1.80 -5.89
CA LEU A 3 -5.58 1.92 -6.09
C LEU A 3 -4.83 0.92 -5.20
N ALA A 4 -3.98 0.09 -5.81
CA ALA A 4 -3.00 -0.72 -5.11
C ALA A 4 -1.60 -0.19 -5.39
N ILE A 5 -0.92 0.25 -4.34
CA ILE A 5 0.46 0.70 -4.36
C ILE A 5 1.33 -0.43 -3.82
N PHE A 6 2.49 -0.67 -4.42
CA PHE A 6 3.42 -1.71 -4.02
C PHE A 6 4.80 -1.13 -3.72
N ASP A 7 5.47 -1.66 -2.71
CA ASP A 7 6.93 -1.58 -2.65
C ASP A 7 7.55 -2.40 -3.80
N LEU A 8 8.87 -2.29 -4.00
CA LEU A 8 9.60 -2.99 -5.05
C LEU A 8 10.47 -4.13 -4.50
N ASP A 9 11.56 -3.78 -3.81
CA ASP A 9 12.63 -4.70 -3.45
C ASP A 9 12.17 -5.60 -2.28
N GLY A 10 12.00 -6.90 -2.53
CA GLY A 10 11.43 -7.84 -1.56
C GLY A 10 9.90 -7.92 -1.58
N THR A 11 9.23 -7.18 -2.48
CA THR A 11 7.77 -7.15 -2.63
C THR A 11 7.32 -7.57 -4.02
N LEU A 12 7.78 -6.90 -5.07
CA LEU A 12 7.50 -7.27 -6.46
C LEU A 12 8.68 -8.01 -7.10
N SER A 13 9.90 -7.62 -6.75
CA SER A 13 11.15 -8.26 -7.16
C SER A 13 11.87 -8.85 -5.95
N PRO A 14 12.81 -9.79 -6.13
CA PRO A 14 13.66 -10.25 -5.05
C PRO A 14 14.34 -9.09 -4.31
N GLN A 15 14.53 -9.25 -2.99
CA GLN A 15 15.25 -8.28 -2.18
C GLN A 15 16.69 -8.16 -2.66
N ARG A 16 17.12 -6.94 -3.00
CA ARG A 16 18.52 -6.70 -3.31
C ARG A 16 19.38 -6.76 -2.03
N PRO A 17 20.60 -7.32 -2.11
CA PRO A 17 21.48 -7.47 -0.94
C PRO A 17 21.97 -6.12 -0.39
N TYR A 18 22.02 -5.09 -1.23
CA TYR A 18 22.34 -3.72 -0.83
C TYR A 18 21.76 -2.72 -1.84
N SER A 19 21.56 -1.48 -1.41
CA SER A 19 20.83 -0.46 -2.18
C SER A 19 21.50 -0.03 -3.50
N THR A 20 22.80 -0.30 -3.66
CA THR A 20 23.56 -0.04 -4.91
C THR A 20 23.66 -1.27 -5.82
N ALA A 21 23.17 -2.45 -5.39
CA ALA A 21 23.21 -3.65 -6.22
C ALA A 21 22.44 -3.44 -7.53
N PRO A 22 22.90 -4.00 -8.66
CA PRO A 22 22.19 -3.87 -9.92
C PRO A 22 20.81 -4.50 -9.82
N PHE A 23 19.85 -3.92 -10.54
CA PHE A 23 18.54 -4.53 -10.67
C PHE A 23 18.61 -5.80 -11.50
N GLN A 24 17.89 -6.82 -11.04
CA GLN A 24 17.59 -8.00 -11.84
C GLN A 24 16.16 -7.86 -12.38
N ARG A 25 15.94 -8.20 -13.64
CA ARG A 25 14.62 -8.18 -14.27
C ARG A 25 13.87 -9.47 -13.97
N THR A 26 13.63 -9.69 -12.68
CA THR A 26 12.99 -10.90 -12.16
C THR A 26 11.92 -10.49 -11.16
N LEU A 27 10.76 -11.13 -11.28
CA LEU A 27 9.65 -10.96 -10.35
C LEU A 27 9.66 -12.07 -9.32
N LEU A 28 9.13 -11.79 -8.12
CA LEU A 28 8.81 -12.84 -7.17
C LEU A 28 7.68 -13.74 -7.72
N PRO A 29 7.57 -15.00 -7.26
CA PRO A 29 6.46 -15.88 -7.61
C PRO A 29 5.09 -15.21 -7.35
N ALA A 30 4.07 -15.62 -8.11
CA ALA A 30 2.68 -15.13 -8.04
C ALA A 30 2.45 -13.64 -8.36
N VAL A 31 3.48 -12.77 -8.37
CA VAL A 31 3.33 -11.33 -8.61
C VAL A 31 2.60 -11.03 -9.92
N SER A 32 3.04 -11.63 -11.03
CA SER A 32 2.43 -11.38 -12.35
C SER A 32 0.95 -11.80 -12.38
N ALA A 33 0.64 -13.00 -11.90
CA ALA A 33 -0.74 -13.51 -11.84
C ALA A 33 -1.64 -12.63 -10.95
N ARG A 34 -1.16 -12.27 -9.75
CA ARG A 34 -1.92 -11.47 -8.78
C ARG A 34 -2.20 -10.06 -9.29
N LEU A 35 -1.21 -9.38 -9.87
CA LEU A 35 -1.39 -8.03 -10.41
C LEU A 35 -2.26 -8.05 -11.68
N SER A 36 -2.16 -9.10 -12.51
CA SER A 36 -3.07 -9.29 -13.65
C SER A 36 -4.53 -9.40 -13.20
N ALA A 37 -4.81 -10.19 -12.16
CA ALA A 37 -6.16 -10.32 -11.59
C ALA A 37 -6.71 -8.99 -11.05
N LEU A 38 -5.89 -8.20 -10.34
CA LEU A 38 -6.28 -6.87 -9.86
C LEU A 38 -6.62 -5.93 -11.04
N LYS A 39 -5.83 -5.97 -12.11
CA LYS A 39 -6.11 -5.15 -13.31
C LYS A 39 -7.42 -5.55 -13.99
N GLN A 40 -7.72 -6.84 -14.08
CA GLN A 40 -9.00 -7.32 -14.62
C GLN A 40 -10.19 -6.83 -13.79
N GLN A 41 -9.99 -6.59 -12.49
CA GLN A 41 -10.97 -5.97 -11.59
C GLN A 41 -11.00 -4.42 -11.67
N GLY A 42 -10.26 -3.81 -12.61
CA GLY A 42 -10.18 -2.35 -12.77
C GLY A 42 -9.40 -1.63 -11.68
N VAL A 43 -8.53 -2.33 -10.93
CA VAL A 43 -7.67 -1.72 -9.91
C VAL A 43 -6.47 -1.03 -10.59
N LEU A 44 -6.27 0.25 -10.26
CA LEU A 44 -5.07 0.97 -10.64
C LEU A 44 -3.88 0.44 -9.84
N LEU A 45 -2.77 0.19 -10.53
CA LEU A 45 -1.54 -0.32 -9.92
C LEU A 45 -0.43 0.72 -9.97
N ALA A 46 0.28 0.90 -8.86
CA ALA A 46 1.44 1.80 -8.80
C ALA A 46 2.56 1.25 -7.90
N VAL A 47 3.76 1.82 -8.02
CA VAL A 47 4.91 1.48 -7.17
C VAL A 47 5.44 2.69 -6.41
N ALA A 48 5.83 2.50 -5.16
CA ALA A 48 6.51 3.48 -4.32
C ALA A 48 7.75 2.84 -3.65
N THR A 49 8.95 3.22 -4.07
CA THR A 49 10.19 2.52 -3.66
C THR A 49 11.27 3.45 -3.09
N ASN A 50 11.95 2.98 -2.04
CA ASN A 50 13.11 3.64 -1.47
C ASN A 50 14.39 3.23 -2.23
N GLN A 51 15.07 4.19 -2.87
CA GLN A 51 16.26 3.96 -3.70
C GLN A 51 17.45 4.77 -3.17
N GLY A 52 17.75 4.65 -1.87
CA GLY A 52 18.78 5.44 -1.19
C GLY A 52 20.21 5.19 -1.70
N GLY A 53 20.45 4.06 -2.36
CA GLY A 53 21.72 3.78 -3.04
C GLY A 53 21.90 4.57 -4.33
N ALA A 54 20.84 5.18 -4.88
CA ALA A 54 20.91 5.90 -6.13
C ALA A 54 21.36 7.36 -5.95
N ASN A 55 22.28 7.82 -6.80
CA ASN A 55 22.80 9.18 -6.77
C ASN A 55 22.99 9.73 -8.20
N ARG A 56 22.70 11.01 -8.42
CA ARG A 56 22.90 11.68 -9.72
C ARG A 56 24.36 11.99 -10.04
N GLN A 57 25.22 12.12 -9.03
CA GLN A 57 26.57 12.69 -9.17
C GLN A 57 27.72 11.70 -8.92
N ARG A 58 27.41 10.43 -8.63
CA ARG A 58 28.43 9.41 -8.30
C ARG A 58 28.25 8.17 -9.15
N SER A 59 29.22 7.88 -10.01
CA SER A 59 29.24 6.75 -10.94
C SER A 59 29.39 5.39 -10.25
N GLU A 60 29.98 5.35 -9.06
CA GLU A 60 30.12 4.15 -8.19
C GLU A 60 28.80 3.69 -7.54
N ARG A 61 27.71 4.43 -7.75
CA ARG A 61 26.37 4.16 -7.22
C ARG A 61 25.42 3.75 -8.32
N LEU A 62 24.29 3.17 -7.94
CA LEU A 62 23.18 2.93 -8.86
C LEU A 62 22.74 4.27 -9.48
N SER A 63 22.78 4.39 -10.80
CA SER A 63 22.41 5.67 -11.42
C SER A 63 20.89 5.90 -11.30
N PHE A 64 20.47 7.16 -11.28
CA PHE A 64 19.05 7.51 -11.43
C PHE A 64 18.45 6.94 -12.72
N GLY A 65 19.26 6.83 -13.78
CA GLY A 65 18.86 6.20 -15.04
C GLY A 65 18.57 4.71 -14.88
N ALA A 66 19.37 3.99 -14.09
CA ALA A 66 19.13 2.58 -13.80
C ALA A 66 17.83 2.35 -13.05
N VAL A 67 17.53 3.19 -12.04
CA VAL A 67 16.24 3.15 -11.32
C VAL A 67 15.07 3.40 -12.28
N GLN A 68 15.16 4.46 -13.09
CA GLN A 68 14.11 4.78 -14.06
C GLN A 68 13.92 3.67 -15.10
N ALA A 69 15.00 3.12 -15.65
CA ALA A 69 14.94 2.03 -16.62
C ALA A 69 14.29 0.77 -16.02
N HIS A 70 14.59 0.45 -14.76
CA HIS A 70 13.97 -0.68 -14.09
C HIS A 70 12.48 -0.44 -13.79
N LEU A 71 12.10 0.77 -13.34
CA LEU A 71 10.69 1.13 -13.16
C LEU A 71 9.93 1.13 -14.51
N CYS A 72 10.54 1.57 -15.61
CA CYS A 72 9.95 1.47 -16.94
C CYS A 72 9.71 0.01 -17.35
N TRP A 73 10.68 -0.88 -17.09
CA TRP A 73 10.49 -2.31 -17.32
C TRP A 73 9.33 -2.87 -16.47
N LEU A 74 9.28 -2.60 -15.17
CA LEU A 74 8.17 -3.03 -14.30
C LEU A 74 6.82 -2.51 -14.77
N ARG A 75 6.75 -1.24 -15.19
CA ARG A 75 5.51 -0.66 -15.71
C ARG A 75 5.02 -1.39 -16.95
N HIS A 76 5.93 -1.78 -17.84
CA HIS A 76 5.58 -2.57 -19.01
C HIS A 76 5.18 -4.00 -18.62
N GLU A 77 6.02 -4.68 -17.83
CA GLU A 77 5.86 -6.09 -17.45
C GLU A 77 4.58 -6.35 -16.66
N LEU A 78 4.24 -5.47 -15.71
CA LEU A 78 3.10 -5.64 -14.81
C LEU A 78 1.91 -4.75 -15.21
N GLY A 79 2.08 -3.86 -16.19
CA GLY A 79 1.09 -2.84 -16.55
C GLY A 79 0.80 -1.86 -15.41
N LEU A 80 1.84 -1.37 -14.74
CA LEU A 80 1.70 -0.35 -13.69
C LEU A 80 1.41 1.02 -14.30
N HIS A 81 0.45 1.72 -13.70
CA HIS A 81 -0.02 3.02 -14.16
C HIS A 81 0.95 4.13 -13.77
N ALA A 82 1.59 4.02 -12.59
CA ALA A 82 2.57 5.00 -12.12
C ALA A 82 3.67 4.38 -11.24
N ALA A 83 4.75 5.12 -11.07
CA ALA A 83 5.81 4.80 -10.12
C ALA A 83 6.34 6.08 -9.45
N ARG A 84 6.80 5.94 -8.21
CA ARG A 84 7.56 6.95 -7.46
C ARG A 84 8.76 6.26 -6.81
N PHE A 85 9.88 6.98 -6.76
CA PHE A 85 11.04 6.57 -5.98
C PHE A 85 11.63 7.72 -5.19
N ALA A 86 12.22 7.41 -4.05
CA ALA A 86 12.86 8.39 -3.18
C ALA A 86 14.33 8.01 -2.93
N THR A 87 15.24 8.96 -3.14
CA THR A 87 16.69 8.77 -2.91
C THR A 87 17.19 9.55 -1.69
N ILE A 88 16.48 10.60 -1.29
CA ILE A 88 16.81 11.46 -0.15
C ILE A 88 16.03 11.04 1.10
N ALA A 89 16.67 11.09 2.27
CA ALA A 89 16.10 10.65 3.54
C ALA A 89 14.73 11.29 3.84
N ALA A 90 14.59 12.59 3.59
CA ALA A 90 13.35 13.34 3.84
C ALA A 90 12.12 12.84 3.05
N ARG A 91 12.32 12.13 1.92
CA ARG A 91 11.23 11.60 1.09
C ARG A 91 11.10 10.08 1.15
N LYS A 92 12.06 9.38 1.73
CA LYS A 92 12.02 7.93 1.84
C LYS A 92 10.94 7.52 2.83
N LYS A 93 10.25 6.42 2.54
CA LYS A 93 9.43 5.70 3.53
C LYS A 93 10.28 5.51 4.81
N PRO A 94 9.77 5.86 6.00
CA PRO A 94 8.36 5.95 6.38
C PRO A 94 7.64 7.28 6.04
N ASN A 95 8.31 8.24 5.37
CA ASN A 95 7.60 9.41 4.86
C ASN A 95 6.48 9.00 3.87
N PRO A 96 5.25 9.52 4.00
CA PRO A 96 4.09 9.09 3.21
C PRO A 96 4.00 9.73 1.82
N ASN A 97 4.85 10.71 1.49
CA ASN A 97 4.64 11.60 0.33
C ASN A 97 4.53 10.84 -0.99
N MET A 98 5.29 9.77 -1.21
CA MET A 98 5.16 8.98 -2.45
C MET A 98 3.76 8.37 -2.59
N LEU A 99 3.14 7.93 -1.49
CA LEU A 99 1.81 7.33 -1.49
C LEU A 99 0.74 8.40 -1.73
N ILE A 100 0.86 9.55 -1.06
CA ILE A 100 -0.02 10.72 -1.24
C ILE A 100 0.03 11.24 -2.68
N GLU A 101 1.23 11.36 -3.25
CA GLU A 101 1.41 11.80 -4.65
C GLU A 101 0.74 10.85 -5.65
N LEU A 102 0.76 9.54 -5.38
CA LEU A 102 0.11 8.55 -6.22
C LEU A 102 -1.42 8.61 -6.09
N MET A 103 -1.95 8.72 -4.86
CA MET A 103 -3.38 8.94 -4.62
C MET A 103 -3.90 10.19 -5.34
N ASN A 104 -3.19 11.31 -5.18
CA ASN A 104 -3.54 12.58 -5.82
C ASN A 104 -3.49 12.48 -7.35
N GLN A 105 -2.48 11.79 -7.92
CA GLN A 105 -2.36 11.61 -9.36
C GLN A 105 -3.59 10.89 -9.95
N PHE A 106 -4.17 9.94 -9.22
CA PHE A 106 -5.32 9.16 -9.69
C PHE A 106 -6.66 9.62 -9.13
N ASN A 107 -6.66 10.68 -8.31
CA ASN A 107 -7.83 11.15 -7.57
C ASN A 107 -8.52 10.03 -6.78
N VAL A 108 -7.74 9.19 -6.11
CA VAL A 108 -8.22 8.07 -5.27
C VAL A 108 -8.05 8.43 -3.80
N VAL A 109 -9.10 8.20 -3.01
CA VAL A 109 -9.11 8.50 -1.57
C VAL A 109 -8.40 7.41 -0.75
N PRO A 110 -7.96 7.70 0.49
CA PRO A 110 -7.28 6.72 1.34
C PRO A 110 -8.05 5.40 1.52
N ASP A 111 -9.37 5.48 1.71
CA ASP A 111 -10.25 4.30 1.91
C ASP A 111 -10.36 3.39 0.68
N GLU A 112 -10.03 3.90 -0.51
CA GLU A 112 -9.97 3.14 -1.76
C GLU A 112 -8.54 2.75 -2.16
N THR A 113 -7.56 2.97 -1.26
CA THR A 113 -6.14 2.73 -1.51
C THR A 113 -5.61 1.62 -0.60
N LEU A 114 -4.77 0.73 -1.14
CA LEU A 114 -4.01 -0.27 -0.37
C LEU A 114 -2.52 -0.09 -0.64
N PHE A 115 -1.69 -0.19 0.39
CA PHE A 115 -0.24 -0.33 0.23
C PHE A 115 0.25 -1.72 0.63
N VAL A 116 1.03 -2.35 -0.25
CA VAL A 116 1.62 -3.68 -0.02
C VAL A 116 3.14 -3.53 0.02
N GLY A 117 3.78 -4.07 1.05
CA GLY A 117 5.23 -4.02 1.21
C GLY A 117 5.76 -5.07 2.18
N ASN A 118 7.08 -5.22 2.26
CA ASN A 118 7.75 -6.21 3.13
C ASN A 118 8.46 -5.56 4.33
N ALA A 119 8.60 -4.24 4.36
CA ALA A 119 9.37 -3.56 5.39
C ALA A 119 8.48 -2.83 6.41
N GLU A 120 8.97 -2.71 7.65
CA GLU A 120 8.32 -1.89 8.67
C GLU A 120 8.20 -0.41 8.24
N THR A 121 9.15 0.10 7.45
CA THR A 121 9.05 1.44 6.87
C THR A 121 7.86 1.59 5.92
N ASP A 122 7.41 0.49 5.29
CA ASP A 122 6.25 0.53 4.40
C ASP A 122 4.96 0.64 5.21
N ARG A 123 4.85 -0.16 6.26
CA ARG A 123 3.74 -0.10 7.21
C ARG A 123 3.61 1.29 7.83
N GLN A 124 4.73 1.87 8.25
CA GLN A 124 4.75 3.22 8.82
C GLN A 124 4.35 4.29 7.79
N ALA A 125 4.78 4.16 6.53
CA ALA A 125 4.35 5.08 5.46
C ALA A 125 2.85 4.98 5.18
N ALA A 126 2.28 3.76 5.16
CA ALA A 126 0.84 3.57 5.03
C ALA A 126 0.06 4.19 6.18
N ILE A 127 0.52 4.01 7.42
CA ILE A 127 -0.08 4.62 8.62
C ILE A 127 -0.05 6.15 8.49
N ALA A 128 1.09 6.73 8.13
CA ALA A 128 1.22 8.18 7.98
C ALA A 128 0.39 8.73 6.80
N ALA A 129 0.10 7.91 5.79
CA ALA A 129 -0.80 8.23 4.68
C ALA A 129 -2.28 7.92 4.96
N HIS A 130 -2.62 7.38 6.14
CA HIS A 130 -3.96 6.92 6.52
C HIS A 130 -4.57 5.88 5.57
N ILE A 131 -3.75 4.97 5.02
CA ILE A 131 -4.21 3.90 4.15
C ILE A 131 -4.00 2.50 4.78
N PRO A 132 -4.83 1.51 4.42
CA PRO A 132 -4.57 0.10 4.69
C PRO A 132 -3.17 -0.35 4.25
N PHE A 133 -2.58 -1.26 5.03
CA PHE A 133 -1.33 -1.94 4.73
C PHE A 133 -1.51 -3.45 4.81
N VAL A 134 -0.90 -4.18 3.88
CA VAL A 134 -0.79 -5.65 3.93
C VAL A 134 0.66 -6.04 3.67
N HIS A 135 1.18 -6.97 4.48
CA HIS A 135 2.51 -7.51 4.26
C HIS A 135 2.58 -8.33 2.96
N ALA A 136 3.65 -8.20 2.20
CA ALA A 136 3.80 -8.83 0.88
C ALA A 136 3.62 -10.36 0.92
N GLU A 137 4.14 -11.02 1.96
CA GLU A 137 4.00 -12.47 2.14
C GLU A 137 2.53 -12.90 2.16
N LEU A 138 1.71 -12.26 3.01
CA LEU A 138 0.26 -12.51 3.09
C LEU A 138 -0.45 -12.16 1.77
N PHE A 139 -0.05 -11.06 1.13
CA PHE A 139 -0.73 -10.59 -0.09
C PHE A 139 -0.55 -11.53 -1.28
N PHE A 140 0.61 -12.18 -1.40
CA PHE A 140 0.97 -13.01 -2.56
C PHE A 140 0.87 -14.52 -2.32
N HIS A 141 0.88 -14.99 -1.07
CA HIS A 141 0.87 -16.43 -0.76
C HIS A 141 -0.48 -16.95 -0.27
N ASP A 142 -1.36 -16.10 0.28
CA ASP A 142 -2.66 -16.53 0.76
C ASP A 142 -3.79 -16.06 -0.17
N GLY A 143 -4.41 -17.01 -0.85
CA GLY A 143 -5.57 -16.81 -1.73
C GLY A 143 -6.83 -16.22 -1.05
N GLU A 144 -6.80 -15.99 0.27
CA GLU A 144 -7.99 -15.80 1.11
C GLU A 144 -7.81 -14.72 2.21
N VAL A 145 -7.11 -13.60 1.95
CA VAL A 145 -6.95 -12.54 2.97
C VAL A 145 -7.30 -11.16 2.42
N PHE A 146 -8.59 -10.92 2.22
CA PHE A 146 -9.16 -9.57 2.13
C PHE A 146 -9.98 -9.15 3.36
N ASN A 147 -10.01 -9.98 4.42
CA ASN A 147 -10.91 -9.78 5.56
C ASN A 147 -10.23 -9.51 6.93
N VAL A 148 -8.89 -9.56 7.04
CA VAL A 148 -8.22 -9.48 8.35
C VAL A 148 -7.90 -8.05 8.81
N TYR A 149 -7.75 -7.07 7.92
CA TYR A 149 -7.41 -5.69 8.33
C TYR A 149 -8.63 -4.76 8.56
N ARG A 150 -9.86 -5.29 8.51
CA ARG A 150 -11.08 -4.50 8.67
C ARG A 150 -11.56 -4.33 10.12
N GLN A 151 -11.09 -5.13 11.07
CA GLN A 151 -11.70 -5.13 12.42
C GLN A 151 -11.02 -4.20 13.44
N ASP A 152 -9.73 -3.88 13.30
CA ASP A 152 -8.99 -3.32 14.45
C ASP A 152 -8.66 -1.81 14.42
N ARG A 153 -9.23 -1.01 13.50
CA ARG A 153 -9.02 0.46 13.53
C ARG A 153 -10.25 1.34 13.33
N PHE A 154 -11.43 0.89 13.81
CA PHE A 154 -12.58 1.78 14.00
C PHE A 154 -13.30 1.61 15.35
N SER A 155 -12.71 0.91 16.33
CA SER A 155 -13.31 0.69 17.66
C SER A 155 -12.73 1.56 18.80
N THR A 156 -11.69 2.37 18.58
CA THR A 156 -11.11 3.21 19.66
C THR A 156 -11.39 4.70 19.56
N PHE A 157 -12.39 5.11 18.78
CA PHE A 157 -12.99 6.44 18.92
C PHE A 157 -14.50 6.34 19.24
N ARG A 158 -14.82 5.64 20.33
CA ARG A 158 -16.06 5.87 21.07
C ARG A 158 -15.84 5.59 22.56
N ALA A 159 -15.83 6.70 23.30
CA ALA A 159 -16.18 6.85 24.71
C ALA A 159 -15.45 5.93 25.70
N ASP A 160 -14.48 6.51 26.40
CA ASP A 160 -14.10 6.04 27.73
C ASP A 160 -15.36 5.85 28.59
N CYS A 161 -15.67 4.57 28.77
CA CYS A 161 -16.16 3.89 29.96
C CYS A 161 -16.76 4.71 31.11
N GLN A 162 -18.02 4.34 31.38
CA GLN A 162 -18.43 3.74 32.65
C GLN A 162 -18.15 4.56 33.93
N SER A 163 -19.07 5.46 34.22
CA SER A 163 -19.63 5.54 35.57
C SER A 163 -21.15 5.58 35.45
N CYS A 164 -21.76 4.39 35.50
CA CYS A 164 -23.21 4.23 35.61
C CYS A 164 -23.57 4.16 37.09
N PRO A 165 -24.53 4.99 37.57
CA PRO A 165 -25.45 4.57 38.61
C PRO A 165 -26.87 4.48 38.04
N THR A 166 -27.52 3.38 38.38
CA THR A 166 -28.87 2.92 38.05
C THR A 166 -29.99 3.93 38.32
N SER A 167 -30.91 4.12 37.37
CA SER A 167 -32.39 4.06 37.57
C SER A 167 -33.18 4.26 36.26
N PRO A 168 -34.44 3.79 36.15
CA PRO A 168 -35.15 3.62 34.88
C PRO A 168 -36.11 4.77 34.58
N ALA A 169 -36.13 5.24 33.33
CA ALA A 169 -37.26 6.00 32.78
C ALA A 169 -37.29 5.92 31.24
N THR A 170 -38.31 5.24 30.76
CA THR A 170 -39.11 5.40 29.54
C THR A 170 -38.73 6.56 28.59
N LEU A 171 -38.54 6.27 27.29
CA LEU A 171 -39.22 6.91 26.14
C LEU A 171 -38.76 6.28 24.78
N PRO A 172 -39.58 6.33 23.73
CA PRO A 172 -39.48 5.48 22.55
C PRO A 172 -38.67 6.14 21.43
N GLY A 173 -37.82 5.37 20.77
CA GLY A 173 -37.12 5.80 19.58
C GLY A 173 -36.45 4.62 18.90
N ARG A 174 -37.08 4.08 17.85
CA ARG A 174 -36.39 3.20 16.90
C ARG A 174 -35.24 3.99 16.28
N ILE A 175 -34.01 3.68 16.68
CA ILE A 175 -32.85 3.98 15.84
C ILE A 175 -32.68 2.76 14.94
N SER A 176 -33.20 2.88 13.73
CA SER A 176 -32.93 1.95 12.64
C SER A 176 -31.45 2.06 12.28
N CYS A 177 -30.65 1.07 12.68
CA CYS A 177 -29.31 0.86 12.13
C CYS A 177 -29.44 0.30 10.71
N ALA A 178 -29.86 1.13 9.77
CA ALA A 178 -29.81 0.85 8.34
C ALA A 178 -28.66 1.63 7.73
N GLY A 179 -27.63 0.92 7.31
CA GLY A 179 -26.44 1.50 6.69
C GLY A 179 -25.26 0.55 6.77
N THR A 180 -25.36 -0.62 6.15
CA THR A 180 -24.17 -1.45 5.87
C THR A 180 -23.26 -0.68 4.92
N PRO A 181 -22.00 -0.40 5.27
CA PRO A 181 -21.07 0.21 4.33
C PRO A 181 -20.78 -0.78 3.19
N ASN A 182 -20.81 -0.29 1.96
CA ASN A 182 -20.43 -1.05 0.77
C ASN A 182 -18.94 -1.40 0.85
N TYR A 183 -18.67 -2.66 1.19
CA TYR A 183 -17.34 -3.18 1.36
C TYR A 183 -17.00 -4.13 0.20
N PHE A 184 -15.78 -4.01 -0.33
CA PHE A 184 -15.17 -4.97 -1.27
C PHE A 184 -15.61 -6.39 -0.93
N ARG A 185 -16.47 -6.95 -1.77
CA ARG A 185 -16.67 -8.39 -1.94
C ARG A 185 -15.93 -8.80 -3.21
N LEU A 186 -15.28 -9.95 -3.11
CA LEU A 186 -14.91 -10.75 -4.25
C LEU A 186 -16.13 -11.65 -4.47
N ASP A 187 -16.87 -11.37 -5.52
CA ASP A 187 -17.85 -12.29 -6.08
C ASP A 187 -17.14 -13.14 -7.14
#